data_AF-A0A1Q3WHN6-F1
#
_entry.id   AF-A0A1Q3WHN6-F1
#
_cell.length_a   1.000
_cell.length_b   1.000
_cell.length_c   1.000
_cell.angle_alpha   90.00
_cell.angle_beta   90.00
_cell.angle_gamma   90.00
#
_symmetry.space_group_name_H-M   'P 1'
#
loop_
_entity.id
_entity.type
_entity.pdbx_description
1 polymer ?
#
loop_
_entity_poly.entity_id
_entity_poly.type
_entity_poly.pdbx_seq_one_letter_code
_entity_poly.pdbx_strand_id
1 'polypeptide(L)'
;MLKYITVINWIVIGILALLVIISLLFPTRGGDAAGRGMGEAALILAGIVLGVLLVLNLIPHVWSKYAAFSLIMLPFAVLLVSNLGSSLKDVVKAITYSQSNYDGSAYFSDPTLKKLLAACFDQNVDKVATLLQEPCPQINNLDIQGEQTALDYIATHYSQYTRDWEKTKQIMELMLAAGATINSTNSARVSTHAASVWNATPNMLQFFLDHGADPNAVGSNGVPILYEAIRSGGPDSIDKVRLLLDRGADCMLVGTYDQNTKKYTPLLFASAFGYWDACLLLIQRGADVHYTSPDGTTIQTYIDFFEDHYKGADSLRPAEFDQVKAVLKKLKQQSH
;
A
#
# COMPACT_ATOMS: atom_id res chain seq x y z
N MET A 1 51.52 -20.41 3.88
CA MET A 1 50.83 -19.64 2.81
C MET A 1 51.45 -19.87 1.43
N LEU A 2 52.74 -19.56 1.20
CA LEU A 2 53.39 -19.69 -0.12
C LEU A 2 53.37 -21.10 -0.74
N LYS A 3 53.54 -22.16 0.07
CA LYS A 3 53.46 -23.55 -0.39
C LYS A 3 52.08 -23.87 -0.99
N TYR A 4 51.00 -23.44 -0.34
CA TYR A 4 49.63 -23.64 -0.82
C TYR A 4 49.36 -22.89 -2.12
N ILE A 5 49.80 -21.64 -2.23
CA ILE A 5 49.67 -20.85 -3.46
C ILE A 5 50.42 -21.51 -4.62
N THR A 6 51.63 -22.02 -4.37
CA THR A 6 52.42 -22.73 -5.39
C THR A 6 51.69 -23.98 -5.88
N VAL A 7 51.10 -24.76 -4.97
CA VAL A 7 50.34 -25.97 -5.30
C VAL A 7 49.06 -25.64 -6.07
N ILE A 8 48.30 -24.63 -5.63
CA ILE A 8 47.07 -24.17 -6.31
C ILE A 8 47.40 -23.70 -7.73
N ASN A 9 48.46 -22.91 -7.90
CA ASN A 9 48.90 -22.47 -9.23
C ASN A 9 49.22 -23.66 -10.14
N TRP A 10 49.93 -24.69 -9.63
CA TRP A 10 50.24 -25.88 -10.42
C TRP A 10 49.00 -26.70 -10.79
N ILE A 11 48.02 -26.81 -9.89
CA ILE A 11 46.75 -27.48 -10.18
C ILE A 11 46.02 -26.74 -11.31
N VAL A 12 45.89 -25.42 -11.22
CA VAL A 12 45.19 -24.61 -12.23
C VAL A 12 45.96 -24.61 -13.57
N ILE A 13 47.29 -24.48 -13.54
CA ILE A 13 48.14 -24.59 -14.73
C ILE A 13 47.98 -25.96 -15.38
N GLY A 14 47.93 -27.05 -14.59
CA GLY A 14 47.73 -28.41 -15.10
C GLY A 14 46.36 -28.59 -15.75
N ILE A 15 45.30 -28.06 -15.13
CA ILE A 15 43.94 -28.07 -15.69
C ILE A 15 43.89 -27.26 -16.99
N LEU A 16 44.46 -26.05 -17.02
CA LEU A 16 44.52 -25.21 -18.22
C LEU A 16 45.31 -25.87 -19.35
N ALA A 17 46.46 -26.48 -19.03
CA ALA A 17 47.26 -27.23 -19.99
C ALA A 17 46.46 -28.41 -20.57
N LEU A 18 45.76 -29.16 -19.73
CA LEU A 18 44.90 -30.26 -20.17
C LEU A 18 43.76 -29.75 -21.08
N LEU A 19 43.11 -28.65 -20.73
CA LEU A 19 42.05 -28.04 -21.54
C LEU A 19 42.57 -27.56 -22.90
N VAL A 20 43.75 -26.94 -22.95
CA VAL A 20 44.41 -26.53 -24.19
C VAL A 20 44.76 -27.76 -25.04
N ILE A 21 45.32 -28.82 -24.44
CA ILE A 21 45.65 -30.07 -25.15
C ILE A 21 44.39 -30.75 -25.69
N ILE A 22 43.33 -30.90 -24.89
CA ILE A 22 42.05 -31.47 -25.32
C ILE A 22 41.48 -30.66 -26.49
N SER A 23 41.54 -29.33 -26.41
CA SER A 23 41.01 -28.46 -27.48
C SER A 23 41.84 -28.53 -28.77
N LEU A 24 43.13 -28.85 -28.69
CA LEU A 24 44.00 -29.11 -29.84
C LEU A 24 43.76 -30.49 -30.45
N LEU A 25 43.52 -31.50 -29.62
CA LEU A 25 43.25 -32.88 -30.06
C LEU A 25 41.84 -33.04 -30.63
N PHE A 26 40.89 -32.28 -30.11
CA PHE A 26 39.48 -32.29 -30.51
C PHE A 26 39.03 -30.89 -30.90
N PRO A 27 39.48 -30.36 -32.05
CA PRO A 27 39.09 -29.03 -32.49
C PRO A 27 37.58 -28.97 -32.73
N THR A 28 36.88 -28.14 -31.98
CA THR A 28 35.44 -27.90 -32.15
C THR A 28 35.22 -27.17 -33.48
N ARG A 29 34.66 -27.86 -34.47
CA ARG A 29 34.28 -27.26 -35.75
C ARG A 29 33.03 -26.42 -35.54
N GLY A 30 33.19 -25.15 -35.19
CA GLY A 30 32.10 -24.16 -35.24
C GLY A 30 31.49 -24.10 -36.64
N GLY A 31 30.15 -23.96 -36.71
CA GLY A 31 29.39 -23.99 -37.97
C GLY A 31 29.80 -22.90 -38.97
N ASP A 32 30.21 -21.73 -38.48
CA ASP A 32 30.42 -20.54 -39.31
C ASP A 32 31.86 -20.00 -39.17
N ALA A 33 32.36 -19.33 -40.21
CA ALA A 33 33.75 -18.84 -40.30
C ALA A 33 34.14 -17.89 -39.14
N ALA A 34 33.20 -17.05 -38.67
CA ALA A 34 33.42 -16.15 -37.54
C ALA A 34 33.60 -16.90 -36.20
N GLY A 35 32.85 -17.99 -35.99
CA GLY A 35 32.99 -18.84 -34.80
C GLY A 35 34.31 -19.60 -34.78
N ARG A 36 34.80 -20.03 -35.95
CA ARG A 36 36.12 -20.68 -36.08
C ARG A 36 37.26 -19.70 -35.76
N GLY A 37 37.21 -18.48 -36.29
CA GLY A 37 38.21 -17.45 -36.02
C GLY A 37 38.27 -17.03 -34.54
N MET A 38 37.12 -16.88 -33.87
CA MET A 38 37.08 -16.59 -32.43
C MET A 38 37.59 -17.76 -31.57
N GLY A 39 37.29 -19.01 -31.96
CA GLY A 39 37.79 -20.21 -31.28
C GLY A 39 39.30 -20.34 -31.37
N GLU A 40 39.88 -20.14 -32.56
CA GLU A 40 41.34 -20.15 -32.75
C GLU A 40 42.03 -19.02 -31.98
N ALA A 41 41.46 -17.80 -31.99
CA ALA A 41 41.99 -16.68 -31.21
C ALA A 41 41.95 -16.94 -29.69
N ALA A 42 40.87 -17.54 -29.19
CA ALA A 42 40.74 -17.91 -27.78
C ALA A 42 41.75 -18.99 -27.37
N LEU A 43 42.03 -19.96 -28.25
CA LEU A 43 43.05 -20.99 -28.01
C LEU A 43 44.47 -20.41 -28.00
N ILE A 44 44.79 -19.51 -28.93
CA ILE A 44 46.08 -18.81 -28.95
C ILE A 44 46.25 -18.00 -27.65
N LEU A 45 45.22 -17.26 -27.24
CA LEU A 45 45.24 -16.49 -26.00
C LEU A 45 45.41 -17.39 -24.77
N ALA A 46 44.69 -18.51 -24.70
CA ALA A 46 44.83 -19.48 -23.62
C ALA A 46 46.24 -20.09 -23.56
N GLY A 47 46.86 -20.36 -24.71
CA GLY A 47 48.25 -20.81 -24.81
C GLY A 47 49.26 -19.77 -24.30
N ILE A 48 49.06 -18.50 -24.65
CA ILE A 48 49.89 -17.38 -24.16
C ILE A 48 49.76 -17.23 -22.64
N VAL A 49 48.53 -17.22 -22.12
CA VAL A 49 48.26 -17.12 -20.67
C VAL A 49 48.88 -18.29 -19.92
N LEU A 50 48.76 -19.51 -20.46
CA LEU A 50 49.39 -20.70 -19.89
C LEU A 50 50.91 -20.58 -19.86
N GLY A 51 51.53 -20.10 -20.94
CA GLY A 51 52.97 -19.85 -21.01
C GLY A 51 53.45 -18.83 -19.97
N VAL A 52 52.72 -17.71 -19.83
CA VAL A 52 53.01 -16.67 -18.82
C VAL A 52 52.89 -17.24 -17.41
N LEU A 53 51.83 -17.99 -17.10
CA LEU A 53 51.64 -18.61 -15.79
C LEU A 53 52.73 -19.64 -15.46
N LEU A 54 53.14 -20.45 -16.44
CA LEU A 54 54.25 -21.41 -16.30
C LEU A 54 55.56 -20.70 -15.96
N VAL A 55 55.92 -19.67 -16.73
CA VAL A 55 57.15 -18.90 -16.49
C VAL A 55 57.12 -18.25 -15.11
N LEU A 56 56.03 -17.57 -14.76
CA LEU A 56 55.89 -16.93 -13.45
C LEU A 56 55.97 -17.93 -12.29
N ASN A 57 55.40 -19.13 -12.43
CA ASN A 57 55.38 -20.12 -11.37
C ASN A 57 56.67 -20.97 -11.26
N LEU A 58 57.49 -21.02 -12.33
CA LEU A 58 58.81 -21.67 -12.35
C LEU A 58 59.93 -20.81 -11.76
N ILE A 59 59.83 -19.48 -11.85
CA ILE A 59 60.83 -18.58 -11.28
C ILE A 59 60.88 -18.80 -9.75
N PRO A 60 62.06 -19.05 -9.14
CA PRO A 60 62.20 -19.31 -7.72
C PRO A 60 62.15 -18.01 -6.89
N HIS A 61 61.24 -17.10 -7.24
CA HIS A 61 61.03 -15.83 -6.58
C HIS A 61 59.62 -15.77 -5.98
N VAL A 62 59.49 -15.20 -4.79
CA VAL A 62 58.23 -15.23 -4.04
C VAL A 62 57.15 -14.40 -4.75
N TRP A 63 57.52 -13.26 -5.32
CA TRP A 63 56.59 -12.35 -5.99
C TRP A 63 55.99 -12.91 -7.29
N SER A 64 56.71 -13.76 -8.02
CA SER A 64 56.20 -14.33 -9.27
C SER A 64 55.05 -15.32 -9.03
N LYS A 65 55.07 -16.01 -7.88
CA LYS A 65 53.99 -16.91 -7.44
C LYS A 65 52.70 -16.16 -7.07
N TYR A 66 52.84 -15.00 -6.42
CA TYR A 66 51.70 -14.13 -6.12
C TYR A 66 51.14 -13.47 -7.38
N ALA A 67 52.00 -13.10 -8.34
CA ALA A 67 51.57 -12.57 -9.64
C ALA A 67 50.76 -13.60 -10.43
N ALA A 68 51.24 -14.85 -10.52
CA ALA A 68 50.51 -15.94 -11.17
C ALA A 68 49.15 -16.21 -10.49
N PHE A 69 49.13 -16.23 -9.15
CA PHE A 69 47.88 -16.41 -8.39
C PHE A 69 46.88 -15.28 -8.63
N SER A 70 47.33 -14.04 -8.67
CA SER A 70 46.47 -12.87 -8.92
C SER A 70 45.86 -12.91 -10.32
N LEU A 71 46.64 -13.31 -11.34
CA LEU A 71 46.14 -13.51 -12.70
C LEU A 71 45.10 -14.62 -12.80
N ILE A 72 45.29 -15.72 -12.07
CA ILE A 72 44.33 -16.83 -12.00
C ILE A 72 43.02 -16.40 -11.33
N MET A 73 43.10 -15.61 -10.26
CA MET A 73 41.92 -15.20 -9.49
C MET A 73 41.16 -14.03 -10.13
N LEU A 74 41.79 -13.26 -11.02
CA LEU A 74 41.20 -12.05 -11.61
C LEU A 74 39.90 -12.32 -12.41
N PRO A 75 39.79 -13.34 -13.27
CA PRO A 75 38.53 -13.68 -13.94
C PRO A 75 37.42 -14.08 -12.96
N PHE A 76 37.76 -14.82 -11.91
CA PHE A 76 36.80 -15.21 -10.86
C PHE A 76 36.36 -14.01 -10.04
N ALA A 77 37.27 -13.09 -9.71
CA ALA A 77 36.96 -11.85 -9.03
C ALA A 77 36.04 -10.95 -9.89
N VAL A 78 36.29 -10.85 -11.19
CA VAL A 78 35.43 -10.09 -12.12
C VAL A 78 34.04 -10.72 -12.21
N LEU A 79 33.94 -12.05 -12.36
CA LEU A 79 32.66 -12.77 -12.41
C LEU A 79 31.87 -12.64 -11.09
N LEU A 80 32.58 -12.72 -9.96
CA LEU A 80 32.01 -12.54 -8.62
C LEU A 80 31.43 -11.13 -8.49
N VAL A 81 32.21 -10.09 -8.84
CA VAL A 81 31.79 -8.68 -8.76
C VAL A 81 30.61 -8.39 -9.71
N SER A 82 30.62 -8.93 -10.93
CA SER A 82 29.52 -8.72 -11.87
C SER A 82 28.22 -9.37 -11.41
N ASN A 83 28.28 -10.61 -10.91
CA ASN A 83 27.09 -11.36 -10.48
C ASN A 83 26.52 -10.87 -9.14
N LEU A 84 27.38 -10.51 -8.18
CA LEU A 84 26.92 -9.86 -6.95
C LEU A 84 26.35 -8.47 -7.24
N GLY A 85 26.99 -7.70 -8.13
CA GLY A 85 26.53 -6.36 -8.49
C GLY A 85 25.15 -6.35 -9.12
N SER A 86 24.86 -7.26 -10.05
CA SER A 86 23.52 -7.37 -10.65
C SER A 86 22.48 -7.85 -9.63
N SER A 87 22.78 -8.91 -8.88
CA SER A 87 21.85 -9.47 -7.89
C SER A 87 21.52 -8.45 -6.78
N LEU A 88 22.51 -7.69 -6.30
CA LEU A 88 22.28 -6.62 -5.33
C LEU A 88 21.42 -5.50 -5.92
N LYS A 89 21.65 -5.10 -7.18
CA LYS A 89 20.80 -4.10 -7.84
C LYS A 89 19.35 -4.55 -7.96
N ASP A 90 19.12 -5.82 -8.30
CA ASP A 90 17.77 -6.37 -8.42
C ASP A 90 17.07 -6.45 -7.05
N VAL A 91 17.79 -6.86 -6.01
CA VAL A 91 17.28 -6.88 -4.62
C VAL A 91 16.98 -5.47 -4.13
N VAL A 92 17.91 -4.52 -4.31
CA VAL A 92 17.68 -3.12 -3.93
C VAL A 92 16.50 -2.56 -4.70
N LYS A 93 16.41 -2.80 -6.01
CA LYS A 93 15.28 -2.35 -6.82
C LYS A 93 13.95 -2.96 -6.34
N ALA A 94 13.93 -4.24 -5.96
CA ALA A 94 12.73 -4.88 -5.40
C ALA A 94 12.35 -4.29 -4.03
N ILE A 95 13.33 -4.01 -3.17
CA ILE A 95 13.10 -3.36 -1.86
C ILE A 95 12.58 -1.94 -2.05
N THR A 96 13.24 -1.14 -2.88
CA THR A 96 12.83 0.24 -3.15
C THR A 96 11.48 0.30 -3.86
N TYR A 97 11.24 -0.61 -4.82
CA TYR A 97 9.95 -0.71 -5.51
C TYR A 97 8.83 -1.06 -4.53
N SER A 98 9.07 -2.06 -3.66
CA SER A 98 8.14 -2.41 -2.58
C SER A 98 7.85 -1.21 -1.70
N GLN A 99 8.89 -0.56 -1.15
CA GLN A 99 8.75 0.62 -0.30
C GLN A 99 7.99 1.77 -0.99
N SER A 100 8.32 2.06 -2.26
CA SER A 100 7.70 3.16 -3.01
C SER A 100 6.20 3.00 -3.25
N ASN A 101 5.70 1.76 -3.27
CA ASN A 101 4.28 1.48 -3.40
C ASN A 101 3.55 1.66 -2.06
N TYR A 102 4.23 1.42 -0.93
CA TYR A 102 3.65 1.59 0.41
C TYR A 102 3.71 3.04 0.90
N ASP A 103 4.82 3.74 0.63
CA ASP A 103 4.96 5.16 0.98
C ASP A 103 4.26 6.09 -0.03
N GLY A 104 3.73 5.57 -1.13
CA GLY A 104 3.01 6.32 -2.14
C GLY A 104 3.87 7.11 -3.11
N SER A 105 5.19 7.16 -2.92
CA SER A 105 6.11 7.89 -3.79
C SER A 105 6.11 7.37 -5.24
N ALA A 106 5.72 6.11 -5.47
CA ALA A 106 5.54 5.56 -6.82
C ALA A 106 4.43 6.26 -7.63
N TYR A 107 3.44 6.84 -6.96
CA TYR A 107 2.29 7.48 -7.60
C TYR A 107 2.53 8.95 -7.95
N PHE A 108 3.61 9.56 -7.49
CA PHE A 108 3.92 10.96 -7.80
C PHE A 108 5.16 11.06 -8.69
N SER A 109 5.23 12.06 -9.56
CA SER A 109 6.39 12.24 -10.45
C SER A 109 7.48 13.11 -9.82
N ASP A 110 7.11 14.07 -8.97
CA ASP A 110 8.00 15.07 -8.39
C ASP A 110 8.98 14.45 -7.36
N PRO A 111 10.31 14.51 -7.57
CA PRO A 111 11.31 14.01 -6.63
C PRO A 111 11.22 14.62 -5.23
N THR A 112 10.80 15.88 -5.09
CA THR A 112 10.65 16.55 -3.79
C THR A 112 9.46 15.95 -3.02
N LEU A 113 8.33 15.80 -3.71
CA LEU A 113 7.13 15.17 -3.15
C LEU A 113 7.37 13.71 -2.76
N LYS A 114 8.16 12.96 -3.54
CA LYS A 114 8.58 11.59 -3.20
C LYS A 114 9.36 11.52 -1.88
N LYS A 115 10.32 12.44 -1.68
CA LYS A 115 11.09 12.51 -0.43
C LYS A 115 10.22 12.88 0.76
N LEU A 116 9.25 13.78 0.55
CA LEU A 116 8.26 14.16 1.55
C LEU A 116 7.40 12.95 1.94
N LEU A 117 6.81 12.25 0.97
CA LEU A 117 5.97 11.07 1.20
C LEU A 117 6.72 9.95 1.94
N ALA A 118 7.97 9.67 1.55
CA ALA A 118 8.80 8.72 2.29
C ALA A 118 9.00 9.12 3.77
N ALA A 119 9.22 10.42 4.05
CA ALA A 119 9.34 10.93 5.42
C ALA A 119 8.00 10.87 6.18
N CYS A 120 6.88 11.10 5.49
CA CYS A 120 5.54 10.97 6.06
C CYS A 120 5.24 9.51 6.44
N PHE A 121 5.56 8.55 5.56
CA PHE A 121 5.40 7.12 5.80
C PHE A 121 6.23 6.64 7.00
N ASP A 122 7.47 7.12 7.12
CA ASP A 122 8.34 6.85 8.27
C ASP A 122 7.87 7.53 9.58
N GLN A 123 6.79 8.32 9.53
CA GLN A 123 6.29 9.16 10.63
C GLN A 123 7.36 10.07 11.25
N ASN A 124 8.31 10.54 10.42
CA ASN A 124 9.40 11.40 10.86
C ASN A 124 8.98 12.87 10.77
N VAL A 125 8.31 13.34 11.82
CA VAL A 125 7.75 14.70 11.91
C VAL A 125 8.81 15.78 11.71
N ASP A 126 9.99 15.64 12.33
CA ASP A 126 11.09 16.62 12.21
C ASP A 126 11.61 16.75 10.78
N LYS A 127 11.74 15.60 10.09
CA LYS A 127 12.16 15.56 8.69
C LYS A 127 11.09 16.13 7.76
N VAL A 128 9.82 15.85 8.00
CA VAL A 128 8.70 16.47 7.27
C VAL A 128 8.74 17.99 7.45
N ALA A 129 8.85 18.48 8.69
CA ALA A 129 8.94 19.91 8.98
C ALA A 129 10.14 20.56 8.27
N THR A 130 11.29 19.90 8.25
CA THR A 130 12.49 20.39 7.54
C THR A 130 12.27 20.46 6.03
N LEU A 131 11.70 19.41 5.43
CA LEU A 131 11.43 19.36 3.98
C LEU A 131 10.41 20.41 3.53
N LEU A 132 9.49 20.81 4.42
CA LEU A 132 8.48 21.84 4.14
C LEU A 132 8.97 23.28 4.36
N GLN A 133 10.22 23.49 4.81
CA GLN A 133 10.83 24.84 4.86
C GLN A 133 11.18 25.38 3.46
N GLU A 134 11.43 24.49 2.50
CA GLU A 134 11.60 24.85 1.09
C GLU A 134 10.23 24.93 0.40
N PRO A 135 10.00 25.91 -0.50
CA PRO A 135 8.73 25.99 -1.24
C PRO A 135 8.44 24.66 -1.95
N CYS A 136 7.29 24.05 -1.65
CA CYS A 136 6.75 22.89 -2.36
C CYS A 136 5.62 23.33 -3.30
N PRO A 137 5.91 23.98 -4.45
CA PRO A 137 4.88 24.57 -5.31
C PRO A 137 3.92 23.52 -5.92
N GLN A 138 4.32 22.24 -5.91
CA GLN A 138 3.55 21.13 -6.47
C GLN A 138 2.90 20.27 -5.36
N ILE A 139 2.77 20.78 -4.13
CA ILE A 139 2.22 20.02 -2.98
C ILE A 139 0.78 19.52 -3.23
N ASN A 140 0.03 20.21 -4.09
CA ASN A 140 -1.35 19.88 -4.47
C ASN A 140 -1.46 19.21 -5.84
N ASN A 141 -0.34 18.82 -6.45
CA ASN A 141 -0.42 18.06 -7.69
C ASN A 141 -1.09 16.71 -7.42
N LEU A 142 -1.96 16.34 -8.35
CA LEU A 142 -2.53 15.01 -8.36
C LEU A 142 -1.45 13.98 -8.70
N ASP A 143 -1.67 12.76 -8.25
CA ASP A 143 -0.87 11.61 -8.63
C ASP A 143 -0.89 11.35 -10.15
N ILE A 144 -0.08 10.40 -10.62
CA ILE A 144 0.04 10.04 -12.05
C ILE A 144 -1.28 9.56 -12.67
N GLN A 145 -2.27 9.19 -11.84
CA GLN A 145 -3.60 8.78 -12.28
C GLN A 145 -4.57 9.96 -12.33
N GLY A 146 -4.21 11.10 -11.73
CA GLY A 146 -5.08 12.27 -11.62
C GLY A 146 -6.17 12.10 -10.57
N GLU A 147 -5.95 11.27 -9.54
CA GLU A 147 -7.00 10.86 -8.61
C GLU A 147 -6.94 11.57 -7.26
N GLN A 148 -5.75 11.87 -6.74
CA GLN A 148 -5.60 12.38 -5.37
C GLN A 148 -4.32 13.19 -5.17
N THR A 149 -4.35 14.12 -4.23
CA THR A 149 -3.15 14.85 -3.78
C THR A 149 -2.29 13.99 -2.84
N ALA A 150 -1.07 14.43 -2.51
CA ALA A 150 -0.24 13.75 -1.53
C ALA A 150 -0.87 13.70 -0.13
N LEU A 151 -1.57 14.77 0.28
CA LEU A 151 -2.27 14.80 1.56
C LEU A 151 -3.46 13.82 1.56
N ASP A 152 -4.21 13.76 0.45
CA ASP A 152 -5.32 12.81 0.29
C ASP A 152 -4.82 11.35 0.29
N TYR A 153 -3.66 11.08 -0.33
CA TYR A 153 -3.01 9.76 -0.30
C TYR A 153 -2.65 9.35 1.13
N ILE A 154 -2.00 10.24 1.89
CA ILE A 154 -1.67 10.01 3.30
C ILE A 154 -2.95 9.69 4.09
N ALA A 155 -3.99 10.51 3.92
CA ALA A 155 -5.21 10.36 4.68
C ALA A 155 -5.97 9.05 4.38
N THR A 156 -5.87 8.52 3.17
CA THR A 156 -6.58 7.31 2.71
C THR A 156 -5.79 6.01 2.90
N HIS A 157 -4.47 6.05 2.72
CA HIS A 157 -3.62 4.87 2.70
C HIS A 157 -2.88 4.67 4.01
N TYR A 158 -2.44 5.75 4.68
CA TYR A 158 -1.63 5.60 5.89
C TYR A 158 -2.48 5.28 7.12
N SER A 159 -3.74 5.72 7.17
CA SER A 159 -4.66 5.41 8.29
C SER A 159 -4.79 3.90 8.56
N GLN A 160 -4.51 3.06 7.57
CA GLN A 160 -4.56 1.60 7.65
C GLN A 160 -3.30 0.98 8.27
N TYR A 161 -2.16 1.68 8.22
CA TYR A 161 -0.83 1.14 8.53
C TYR A 161 -0.06 1.92 9.60
N THR A 162 -0.42 3.17 9.85
CA THR A 162 0.27 4.02 10.82
C THR A 162 -0.09 3.64 12.24
N ARG A 163 0.92 3.27 13.03
CA ARG A 163 0.77 2.89 14.44
C ARG A 163 0.44 4.06 15.35
N ASP A 164 0.74 5.29 14.93
CA ASP A 164 0.63 6.50 15.75
C ASP A 164 -0.22 7.57 15.03
N TRP A 165 -1.44 7.76 15.52
CA TRP A 165 -2.37 8.76 15.01
C TRP A 165 -1.85 10.20 15.23
N GLU A 166 -1.23 10.48 16.38
CA GLU A 166 -0.82 11.85 16.73
C GLU A 166 0.27 12.35 15.80
N LYS A 167 1.22 11.49 15.43
CA LYS A 167 2.24 11.83 14.42
C LYS A 167 1.63 12.06 13.05
N THR A 168 0.69 11.21 12.64
CA THR A 168 0.00 11.34 11.36
C THR A 168 -0.77 12.66 11.28
N LYS A 169 -1.49 12.99 12.36
CA LYS A 169 -2.17 14.28 12.49
C LYS A 169 -1.19 15.45 12.39
N GLN A 170 -0.09 15.44 13.15
CA GLN A 170 0.93 16.49 13.09
C GLN A 170 1.52 16.66 11.68
N ILE A 171 1.80 15.57 10.98
CA ILE A 171 2.29 15.59 9.60
C ILE A 171 1.26 16.24 8.66
N MET A 172 -0.02 15.85 8.78
CA MET A 172 -1.08 16.44 7.96
C MET A 172 -1.25 17.94 8.25
N GLU A 173 -1.19 18.35 9.52
CA GLU A 173 -1.23 19.77 9.93
C GLU A 173 -0.05 20.57 9.36
N LEU A 174 1.17 20.01 9.38
CA LEU A 174 2.33 20.64 8.75
C LEU A 174 2.15 20.82 7.24
N MET A 175 1.61 19.80 6.56
CA MET A 175 1.33 19.88 5.12
C MET A 175 0.26 20.93 4.82
N LEU A 176 -0.83 20.98 5.60
CA LEU A 176 -1.86 22.00 5.49
C LEU A 176 -1.29 23.41 5.69
N ALA A 177 -0.42 23.60 6.70
CA ALA A 177 0.28 24.87 6.94
C ALA A 177 1.21 25.27 5.77
N ALA A 178 1.75 24.29 5.05
CA ALA A 178 2.54 24.50 3.83
C ALA A 178 1.67 24.72 2.56
N GLY A 179 0.35 24.81 2.70
CA GLY A 179 -0.59 25.08 1.61
C GLY A 179 -1.14 23.84 0.91
N ALA A 180 -0.98 22.65 1.50
CA ALA A 180 -1.66 21.46 1.02
C ALA A 180 -3.18 21.63 1.11
N THR A 181 -3.92 21.12 0.13
CA THR A 181 -5.38 21.03 0.15
C THR A 181 -5.79 19.66 0.65
N ILE A 182 -6.81 19.64 1.51
CA ILE A 182 -7.48 18.42 1.95
C ILE A 182 -8.88 18.33 1.34
N ASN A 183 -9.40 17.12 1.27
CA ASN A 183 -10.78 16.87 0.85
C ASN A 183 -11.00 17.20 -0.64
N SER A 184 -9.99 16.94 -1.46
CA SER A 184 -10.12 17.00 -2.92
C SER A 184 -11.10 15.94 -3.41
N THR A 185 -11.55 16.07 -4.66
CA THR A 185 -12.35 15.03 -5.31
C THR A 185 -11.52 14.28 -6.33
N ASN A 186 -11.75 12.97 -6.40
CA ASN A 186 -11.18 12.12 -7.44
C ASN A 186 -11.83 12.37 -8.82
N SER A 187 -11.41 11.62 -9.84
CA SER A 187 -11.94 11.79 -11.21
C SER A 187 -13.46 11.54 -11.33
N ALA A 188 -14.01 10.73 -10.43
CA ALA A 188 -15.45 10.46 -10.28
C ALA A 188 -16.19 11.51 -9.44
N ARG A 189 -15.54 12.62 -9.07
CA ARG A 189 -16.07 13.68 -8.19
C ARG A 189 -16.41 13.19 -6.78
N VAL A 190 -15.82 12.09 -6.34
CA VAL A 190 -15.96 11.58 -4.97
C VAL A 190 -14.90 12.23 -4.11
N SER A 191 -15.33 12.91 -3.05
CA SER A 191 -14.42 13.53 -2.09
C SER A 191 -13.60 12.50 -1.31
N THR A 192 -12.34 12.82 -0.98
CA THR A 192 -11.42 11.92 -0.27
C THR A 192 -12.03 11.29 0.98
N HIS A 193 -12.68 12.10 1.83
CA HIS A 193 -13.26 11.59 3.08
C HIS A 193 -14.38 10.56 2.81
N ALA A 194 -15.24 10.81 1.82
CA ALA A 194 -16.28 9.87 1.38
C ALA A 194 -15.70 8.58 0.79
N ALA A 195 -14.65 8.67 -0.02
CA ALA A 195 -13.95 7.49 -0.55
C ALA A 195 -13.28 6.66 0.56
N SER A 196 -12.84 7.33 1.63
CA SER A 196 -12.07 6.71 2.70
C SER A 196 -12.92 6.11 3.82
N VAL A 197 -14.22 6.45 3.95
CA VAL A 197 -15.04 6.13 5.14
C VAL A 197 -15.02 4.65 5.54
N TRP A 198 -14.89 3.76 4.56
CA TRP A 198 -14.75 2.31 4.74
C TRP A 198 -13.53 1.93 5.58
N ASN A 199 -12.39 2.54 5.29
CA ASN A 199 -11.09 2.15 5.81
C ASN A 199 -10.49 3.18 6.78
N ALA A 200 -11.05 4.39 6.82
CA ALA A 200 -10.63 5.45 7.73
C ALA A 200 -10.98 5.08 9.17
N THR A 201 -10.14 5.47 10.13
CA THR A 201 -10.50 5.42 11.56
C THR A 201 -11.47 6.55 11.90
N PRO A 202 -12.19 6.48 13.03
CA PRO A 202 -13.02 7.60 13.50
C PRO A 202 -12.21 8.90 13.64
N ASN A 203 -10.95 8.80 14.08
CA ASN A 203 -10.05 9.95 14.20
C ASN A 203 -9.71 10.60 12.85
N MET A 204 -9.49 9.80 11.80
CA MET A 204 -9.25 10.34 10.46
C MET A 204 -10.51 11.01 9.91
N LEU A 205 -11.68 10.38 10.07
CA LEU A 205 -12.96 10.98 9.68
C LEU A 205 -13.21 12.29 10.46
N GLN A 206 -12.88 12.31 11.74
CA GLN A 206 -12.95 13.49 12.60
C GLN A 206 -12.08 14.62 12.06
N PHE A 207 -10.85 14.31 11.68
CA PHE A 207 -9.93 15.28 11.10
C PHE A 207 -10.47 15.89 9.80
N PHE A 208 -11.02 15.07 8.90
CA PHE A 208 -11.67 15.58 7.68
C PHE A 208 -12.83 16.52 8.01
N LEU A 209 -13.72 16.13 8.92
CA LEU A 209 -14.89 16.92 9.30
C LEU A 209 -14.50 18.22 10.03
N ASP A 210 -13.43 18.21 10.83
CA ASP A 210 -12.89 19.42 11.47
C ASP A 210 -12.32 20.42 10.45
N HIS A 211 -11.87 19.92 9.30
CA HIS A 211 -11.36 20.71 8.18
C HIS A 211 -12.42 21.00 7.09
N GLY A 212 -13.71 20.94 7.46
CA GLY A 212 -14.81 21.38 6.60
C GLY A 212 -15.25 20.37 5.55
N ALA A 213 -14.93 19.07 5.71
CA ALA A 213 -15.52 18.03 4.89
C ALA A 213 -17.06 17.99 5.06
N ASP A 214 -17.76 17.74 3.96
CA ASP A 214 -19.22 17.68 3.93
C ASP A 214 -19.72 16.37 4.56
N PRO A 215 -20.41 16.40 5.72
CA PRO A 215 -20.96 15.20 6.35
C PRO A 215 -22.04 14.49 5.51
N ASN A 216 -22.53 15.14 4.44
CA ASN A 216 -23.50 14.59 3.48
C ASN A 216 -22.88 14.22 2.14
N ALA A 217 -21.55 14.16 2.04
CA ALA A 217 -20.87 13.78 0.82
C ALA A 217 -21.33 12.40 0.32
N VAL A 218 -21.24 12.23 -0.99
CA VAL A 218 -21.60 10.98 -1.66
C VAL A 218 -20.35 10.25 -2.15
N GLY A 219 -20.32 8.95 -1.89
CA GLY A 219 -19.33 8.03 -2.42
C GLY A 219 -19.55 7.71 -3.90
N SER A 220 -18.79 6.75 -4.39
CA SER A 220 -19.00 6.17 -5.71
C SER A 220 -20.44 5.64 -5.82
N ASN A 221 -21.07 5.82 -7.00
CA ASN A 221 -22.47 5.49 -7.26
C ASN A 221 -23.51 6.37 -6.55
N GLY A 222 -23.10 7.48 -5.93
CA GLY A 222 -24.03 8.44 -5.32
C GLY A 222 -24.56 8.03 -3.95
N VAL A 223 -23.95 7.03 -3.31
CA VAL A 223 -24.34 6.54 -1.98
C VAL A 223 -23.88 7.56 -0.93
N PRO A 224 -24.77 8.06 -0.05
CA PRO A 224 -24.35 9.01 0.99
C PRO A 224 -23.40 8.36 2.01
N ILE A 225 -22.42 9.12 2.48
CA ILE A 225 -21.36 8.64 3.39
C ILE A 225 -21.91 8.01 4.68
N LEU A 226 -23.07 8.47 5.17
CA LEU A 226 -23.75 7.89 6.33
C LEU A 226 -24.14 6.41 6.12
N TYR A 227 -24.58 6.04 4.91
CA TYR A 227 -24.93 4.65 4.57
C TYR A 227 -23.69 3.77 4.54
N GLU A 228 -22.61 4.28 3.96
CA GLU A 228 -21.34 3.57 3.89
C GLU A 228 -20.73 3.37 5.29
N ALA A 229 -20.85 4.37 6.17
CA ALA A 229 -20.47 4.24 7.58
C ALA A 229 -21.27 3.13 8.29
N ILE A 230 -22.60 3.13 8.16
CA ILE A 230 -23.48 2.09 8.74
C ILE A 230 -23.08 0.69 8.24
N ARG A 231 -22.88 0.55 6.93
CA ARG A 231 -22.56 -0.75 6.29
C ARG A 231 -21.16 -1.25 6.64
N SER A 232 -20.25 -0.37 7.07
CA SER A 232 -18.87 -0.76 7.37
C SER A 232 -18.76 -1.87 8.41
N GLY A 233 -19.72 -1.95 9.34
CA GLY A 233 -19.94 -3.09 10.25
C GLY A 233 -18.78 -3.44 11.19
N GLY A 234 -17.68 -2.68 11.14
CA GLY A 234 -16.51 -2.85 12.01
C GLY A 234 -16.71 -2.25 13.40
N PRO A 235 -15.76 -2.48 14.34
CA PRO A 235 -15.85 -1.96 15.71
C PRO A 235 -15.99 -0.43 15.75
N ASP A 236 -15.40 0.25 14.77
CA ASP A 236 -15.40 1.70 14.63
C ASP A 236 -16.64 2.26 13.90
N SER A 237 -17.52 1.38 13.39
CA SER A 237 -18.67 1.77 12.57
C SER A 237 -19.59 2.75 13.32
N ILE A 238 -19.96 2.40 14.56
CA ILE A 238 -20.89 3.20 15.34
C ILE A 238 -20.32 4.58 15.69
N ASP A 239 -19.01 4.68 15.91
CA ASP A 239 -18.34 5.95 16.17
C ASP A 239 -18.32 6.84 14.93
N LYS A 240 -18.09 6.26 13.74
CA LYS A 240 -18.22 7.00 12.47
C LYS A 240 -19.65 7.50 12.25
N VAL A 241 -20.65 6.65 12.48
CA VAL A 241 -22.07 7.05 12.36
C VAL A 241 -22.40 8.19 13.32
N ARG A 242 -21.97 8.08 14.58
CA ARG A 242 -22.15 9.13 15.60
C ARG A 242 -21.52 10.44 15.16
N LEU A 243 -20.29 10.36 14.68
CA LEU A 243 -19.52 11.51 14.24
C LEU A 243 -20.17 12.24 13.06
N LEU A 244 -20.59 11.50 12.03
CA LEU A 244 -21.29 12.06 10.88
C LEU A 244 -22.59 12.76 11.32
N LEU A 245 -23.38 12.11 12.18
CA LEU A 245 -24.62 12.68 12.70
C LEU A 245 -24.36 13.90 13.60
N ASP A 246 -23.32 13.89 14.43
CA ASP A 246 -22.89 15.03 15.25
C ASP A 246 -22.47 16.24 14.40
N ARG A 247 -22.00 15.97 13.17
CA ARG A 247 -21.58 17.00 12.21
C ARG A 247 -22.67 17.41 11.22
N GLY A 248 -23.89 16.88 11.37
CA GLY A 248 -25.04 17.30 10.56
C GLY A 248 -25.28 16.45 9.31
N ALA A 249 -24.82 15.21 9.30
CA ALA A 249 -25.28 14.24 8.32
C ALA A 249 -26.80 14.05 8.46
N ASP A 250 -27.49 14.07 7.32
CA ASP A 250 -28.94 13.98 7.26
C ASP A 250 -29.41 12.55 7.54
N CYS A 251 -29.93 12.33 8.74
CA CYS A 251 -30.50 11.05 9.17
C CYS A 251 -31.82 10.68 8.46
N MET A 252 -32.35 11.59 7.65
CA MET A 252 -33.59 11.45 6.88
C MET A 252 -33.35 11.34 5.37
N LEU A 253 -32.11 11.48 4.91
CA LEU A 253 -31.78 11.48 3.49
C LEU A 253 -32.18 10.16 2.84
N VAL A 254 -33.18 10.19 1.96
CA VAL A 254 -33.63 8.99 1.25
C VAL A 254 -32.67 8.69 0.10
N GLY A 255 -31.87 7.64 0.25
CA GLY A 255 -30.88 7.20 -0.73
C GLY A 255 -31.13 5.79 -1.26
N THR A 256 -30.43 5.44 -2.34
CA THR A 256 -30.20 4.05 -2.74
C THR A 256 -28.75 3.70 -2.43
N TYR A 257 -28.46 2.44 -2.11
CA TYR A 257 -27.08 1.99 -1.86
C TYR A 257 -26.47 1.24 -3.06
N ASP A 258 -27.30 0.88 -4.04
CA ASP A 258 -26.89 0.51 -5.39
C ASP A 258 -27.97 0.94 -6.42
N GLN A 259 -27.71 0.70 -7.72
CA GLN A 259 -28.64 1.10 -8.81
C GLN A 259 -29.89 0.21 -8.90
N ASN A 260 -29.93 -0.92 -8.20
CA ASN A 260 -30.97 -1.94 -8.26
C ASN A 260 -31.78 -2.04 -6.94
N THR A 261 -31.45 -1.22 -5.94
CA THR A 261 -32.00 -1.32 -4.60
C THR A 261 -33.02 -0.24 -4.30
N LYS A 262 -33.86 -0.59 -3.33
CA LYS A 262 -34.97 0.23 -2.85
C LYS A 262 -34.42 1.51 -2.23
N LYS A 263 -35.22 2.58 -2.36
CA LYS A 263 -34.98 3.84 -1.67
C LYS A 263 -35.30 3.69 -0.18
N TYR A 264 -34.28 3.76 0.67
CA TYR A 264 -34.42 3.66 2.11
C TYR A 264 -33.99 4.97 2.78
N THR A 265 -34.52 5.26 3.96
CA THR A 265 -33.86 6.17 4.92
C THR A 265 -32.69 5.44 5.57
N PRO A 266 -31.73 6.14 6.21
CA PRO A 266 -30.66 5.52 6.97
C PRO A 266 -31.18 4.53 8.03
N LEU A 267 -32.32 4.84 8.68
CA LEU A 267 -32.94 3.98 9.67
C LEU A 267 -33.48 2.67 9.07
N LEU A 268 -34.19 2.74 7.93
CA LEU A 268 -34.64 1.52 7.25
C LEU A 268 -33.47 0.69 6.73
N PHE A 269 -32.42 1.35 6.22
CA PHE A 269 -31.21 0.68 5.78
C PHE A 269 -30.54 -0.07 6.93
N ALA A 270 -30.26 0.59 8.06
CA ALA A 270 -29.69 -0.06 9.25
C ALA A 270 -30.56 -1.23 9.75
N SER A 271 -31.89 -1.06 9.74
CA SER A 271 -32.85 -2.09 10.15
C SER A 271 -32.82 -3.30 9.22
N ALA A 272 -32.66 -3.10 7.91
CA ALA A 272 -32.61 -4.18 6.92
C ALA A 272 -31.42 -5.13 7.13
N PHE A 273 -30.32 -4.64 7.69
CA PHE A 273 -29.11 -5.42 7.97
C PHE A 273 -28.97 -5.80 9.46
N GLY A 274 -29.94 -5.43 10.31
CA GLY A 274 -29.90 -5.75 11.75
C GLY A 274 -28.85 -4.96 12.54
N TYR A 275 -28.43 -3.78 12.05
CA TYR A 275 -27.52 -2.89 12.76
C TYR A 275 -28.28 -2.07 13.82
N TRP A 276 -28.67 -2.74 14.89
CA TRP A 276 -29.59 -2.19 15.89
C TRP A 276 -28.98 -1.08 16.75
N ASP A 277 -27.68 -1.08 16.96
CA ASP A 277 -26.92 0.01 17.58
C ASP A 277 -27.00 1.30 16.73
N ALA A 278 -26.81 1.18 15.41
CA ALA A 278 -27.00 2.28 14.47
C ALA A 278 -28.46 2.74 14.43
N CYS A 279 -29.44 1.80 14.50
CA CYS A 279 -30.85 2.14 14.58
C CYS A 279 -31.17 2.99 15.83
N LEU A 280 -30.69 2.58 17.01
CA LEU A 280 -30.87 3.36 18.24
C LEU A 280 -30.31 4.76 18.10
N LEU A 281 -29.08 4.87 17.59
CA LEU A 281 -28.41 6.14 17.42
C LEU A 281 -29.18 7.03 16.42
N LEU A 282 -29.63 6.50 15.29
CA LEU A 282 -30.43 7.24 14.32
C LEU A 282 -31.76 7.74 14.92
N ILE A 283 -32.45 6.91 15.70
CA ILE A 283 -33.69 7.31 16.41
C ILE A 283 -33.39 8.42 17.42
N GLN A 284 -32.29 8.32 18.17
CA GLN A 284 -31.85 9.37 19.11
C GLN A 284 -31.53 10.70 18.39
N ARG A 285 -31.14 10.65 17.12
CA ARG A 285 -30.86 11.82 16.28
C ARG A 285 -32.05 12.30 15.46
N GLY A 286 -33.24 11.75 15.71
CA GLY A 286 -34.49 12.25 15.11
C GLY A 286 -34.87 11.59 13.80
N ALA A 287 -34.34 10.41 13.47
CA ALA A 287 -34.80 9.66 12.32
C ALA A 287 -36.30 9.31 12.45
N ASP A 288 -37.04 9.43 11.35
CA ASP A 288 -38.47 9.16 11.28
C ASP A 288 -38.74 7.66 11.34
N VAL A 289 -39.28 7.23 12.48
CA VAL A 289 -39.70 5.85 12.73
C VAL A 289 -40.99 5.46 12.01
N HIS A 290 -41.70 6.43 11.43
CA HIS A 290 -42.95 6.24 10.69
C HIS A 290 -42.78 6.27 9.17
N TYR A 291 -41.56 6.49 8.69
CA TYR A 291 -41.28 6.46 7.26
C TYR A 291 -41.67 5.09 6.66
N THR A 292 -42.39 5.16 5.54
CA THR A 292 -42.79 4.00 4.74
C THR A 292 -42.16 4.14 3.36
N SER A 293 -41.37 3.15 2.95
CA SER A 293 -40.75 3.14 1.63
C SER A 293 -41.79 2.94 0.52
N PRO A 294 -41.46 3.22 -0.76
CA PRO A 294 -42.42 3.10 -1.87
C PRO A 294 -43.07 1.72 -2.05
N ASP A 295 -42.42 0.67 -1.58
CA ASP A 295 -42.90 -0.72 -1.60
C ASP A 295 -43.64 -1.13 -0.30
N GLY A 296 -43.91 -0.19 0.60
CA GLY A 296 -44.64 -0.42 1.85
C GLY A 296 -43.79 -0.96 2.99
N THR A 297 -42.46 -0.98 2.86
CA THR A 297 -41.57 -1.44 3.93
C THR A 297 -41.45 -0.36 5.02
N THR A 298 -41.52 -0.79 6.27
CA THR A 298 -41.36 0.06 7.47
C THR A 298 -40.32 -0.54 8.40
N ILE A 299 -39.93 0.18 9.46
CA ILE A 299 -39.05 -0.39 10.49
C ILE A 299 -39.67 -1.63 11.16
N GLN A 300 -41.00 -1.64 11.31
CA GLN A 300 -41.72 -2.77 11.89
C GLN A 300 -41.59 -4.04 11.03
N THR A 301 -41.57 -3.90 9.71
CA THR A 301 -41.35 -5.01 8.78
C THR A 301 -40.05 -5.76 9.08
N TYR A 302 -38.97 -5.02 9.36
CA TYR A 302 -37.68 -5.61 9.71
C TYR A 302 -37.62 -6.12 11.14
N ILE A 303 -38.30 -5.46 12.08
CA ILE A 303 -38.42 -5.98 13.45
C ILE A 303 -39.11 -7.35 13.44
N ASP A 304 -40.22 -7.49 12.72
CA ASP A 304 -40.95 -8.76 12.65
C ASP A 304 -40.10 -9.86 11.99
N PHE A 305 -39.36 -9.52 10.93
CA PHE A 305 -38.42 -10.43 10.28
C PHE A 305 -37.31 -10.90 11.23
N PHE A 306 -36.67 -9.97 11.96
CA PHE A 306 -35.59 -10.32 12.88
C PHE A 306 -36.08 -10.97 14.18
N GLU A 307 -37.32 -10.70 14.61
CA GLU A 307 -37.92 -11.41 15.75
C GLU A 307 -38.02 -12.91 15.46
N ASP A 308 -38.44 -13.28 14.25
CA ASP A 308 -38.47 -14.68 13.82
C ASP A 308 -37.05 -15.23 13.63
N HIS A 309 -36.13 -14.42 13.07
CA HIS A 309 -34.72 -14.80 12.90
C HIS A 309 -34.02 -15.14 14.23
N TYR A 310 -34.28 -14.38 15.30
CA TYR A 310 -33.69 -14.61 16.62
C TYR A 310 -34.42 -15.67 17.44
N LYS A 311 -35.55 -16.18 16.95
CA LYS A 311 -36.37 -17.15 17.68
C LYS A 311 -35.61 -18.46 17.90
N GLY A 312 -35.38 -18.81 19.16
CA GLY A 312 -34.61 -19.99 19.53
C GLY A 312 -33.09 -19.82 19.41
N ALA A 313 -32.62 -18.59 19.15
CA ALA A 313 -31.22 -18.21 19.04
C ALA A 313 -30.93 -16.96 19.89
N ASP A 314 -31.34 -16.97 21.16
CA ASP A 314 -31.23 -15.81 22.06
C ASP A 314 -29.80 -15.28 22.21
N SER A 315 -28.79 -16.14 22.02
CA SER A 315 -27.38 -15.75 22.03
C SER A 315 -26.96 -14.87 20.85
N LEU A 316 -27.74 -14.84 19.77
CA LEU A 316 -27.51 -14.02 18.58
C LEU A 316 -28.35 -12.73 18.58
N ARG A 317 -29.27 -12.58 19.53
CA ARG A 317 -30.16 -11.42 19.66
C ARG A 317 -29.41 -10.26 20.33
N PRO A 318 -29.10 -9.16 19.62
CA PRO A 318 -28.39 -8.03 20.22
C PRO A 318 -29.28 -7.32 21.24
N ALA A 319 -28.72 -6.84 22.35
CA ALA A 319 -29.49 -6.12 23.37
C ALA A 319 -30.14 -4.84 22.79
N GLU A 320 -29.48 -4.23 21.82
CA GLU A 320 -29.93 -3.05 21.11
C GLU A 320 -31.23 -3.30 20.33
N PHE A 321 -31.47 -4.53 19.86
CA PHE A 321 -32.73 -4.88 19.19
C PHE A 321 -33.93 -4.67 20.11
N ASP A 322 -33.85 -5.17 21.35
CA ASP A 322 -34.91 -5.01 22.33
C ASP A 322 -35.05 -3.56 22.80
N GLN A 323 -33.95 -2.82 22.86
CA GLN A 323 -33.98 -1.39 23.15
C GLN A 323 -34.71 -0.61 22.03
N VAL A 324 -34.45 -0.90 20.75
CA VAL A 324 -35.17 -0.28 19.62
C VAL A 324 -36.66 -0.53 19.76
N LYS A 325 -37.07 -1.78 19.99
CA LYS A 325 -38.49 -2.13 20.20
C LYS A 325 -39.12 -1.37 21.36
N ALA A 326 -38.40 -1.27 22.48
CA ALA A 326 -38.87 -0.53 23.65
C ALA A 326 -39.04 0.97 23.35
N VAL A 327 -38.12 1.57 22.61
CA VAL A 327 -38.20 2.97 22.17
C VAL A 327 -39.39 3.18 21.23
N LEU A 328 -39.57 2.34 20.22
CA LEU A 328 -40.69 2.43 19.28
C LEU A 328 -42.05 2.29 19.98
N LYS A 329 -42.16 1.38 20.95
CA LYS A 329 -43.37 1.21 21.76
C LYS A 329 -43.71 2.47 22.55
N LYS A 330 -42.70 3.13 23.14
CA LYS A 330 -42.88 4.40 23.87
C LYS A 330 -43.33 5.52 22.93
N LEU A 331 -42.70 5.66 21.76
CA LEU A 331 -43.08 6.67 20.76
C LEU A 331 -44.53 6.49 20.27
N LYS A 332 -44.97 5.24 20.05
CA LYS A 332 -46.36 4.94 19.71
C LYS A 332 -47.37 5.31 20.81
N GLN A 333 -46.97 5.27 22.07
CA GLN A 333 -47.83 5.66 23.19
C GLN A 333 -47.92 7.18 23.36
N GLN A 334 -46.94 7.93 22.87
CA GLN A 334 -46.91 9.39 22.95
C GLN A 334 -47.66 10.09 21.81
N SER A 335 -47.98 9.36 20.73
CA SER A 335 -48.72 9.87 19.57
C SER A 335 -50.25 9.66 19.66
N HIS A 336 -50.75 9.15 20.80
CA HIS A 336 -52.16 8.94 21.11
C HIS A 336 -52.62 9.85 22.25
#